data_AF-A0A2E4YWA1-F1
#
_entry.id   AF-A0A2E4YWA1-F1
#
_cell.length_a   1.000
_cell.length_b   1.000
_cell.length_c   1.000
_cell.angle_alpha   90.00
_cell.angle_beta   90.00
_cell.angle_gamma   90.00
#
_symmetry.space_group_name_H-M   'P 1'
#
loop_
_entity.id
_entity.type
_entity.pdbx_description
1 polymer ?
#
loop_
_entity_poly.entity_id
_entity_poly.type
_entity_poly.pdbx_seq_one_letter_code
_entity_poly.pdbx_strand_id
1 'polypeptide(L)'
;MKAYQVEETALQDKDNDTKIQVEESADEDKIRFDTAGAERMIIDNVGNVGIGTSSPGTLLYIHGDAPVATVRRDNNADTSAIQFQGAAGYIGAYVKFLADESGSGGTNNDLALGTGATVAERVRIRGDGKVGIGTTSPATELHINGSLTFTERSSDPANPAEGNCVLWMSNGSGSGDDGDIMIKITAGGSTKTVTLVDFSSS
;
A
#
# COMPACT_ATOMS: atom_id res chain seq x y z
N MET A 1 -40.61 -46.37 -0.71
CA MET A 1 -40.77 -45.08 -1.43
C MET A 1 -39.46 -44.32 -1.28
N LYS A 2 -38.71 -44.11 -2.37
CA LYS A 2 -37.57 -43.18 -2.36
C LYS A 2 -38.18 -41.77 -2.40
N ALA A 3 -37.95 -40.97 -1.37
CA ALA A 3 -38.25 -39.55 -1.45
C ALA A 3 -37.32 -38.96 -2.52
N TYR A 4 -37.90 -38.38 -3.56
CA TYR A 4 -37.16 -37.58 -4.53
C TYR A 4 -36.86 -36.26 -3.83
N GLN A 5 -35.63 -36.08 -3.32
CA GLN A 5 -35.20 -34.75 -2.93
C GLN A 5 -34.94 -33.98 -4.22
N VAL A 6 -35.66 -32.88 -4.41
CA VAL A 6 -35.26 -31.89 -5.39
C VAL A 6 -34.08 -31.17 -4.76
N GLU A 7 -32.87 -31.45 -5.22
CA GLU A 7 -31.69 -30.70 -4.81
C GLU A 7 -31.71 -29.39 -5.58
N GLU A 8 -32.29 -28.35 -4.97
CA GLU A 8 -32.21 -26.99 -5.50
C GLU A 8 -30.76 -26.53 -5.42
N THR A 9 -30.12 -26.35 -6.57
CA THR A 9 -28.72 -25.92 -6.67
C THR A 9 -28.57 -24.40 -6.78
N ALA A 10 -29.67 -23.64 -6.90
CA ALA A 10 -29.65 -22.19 -7.03
C ALA A 10 -30.92 -21.48 -6.52
N LEU A 11 -30.73 -20.26 -6.02
CA LEU A 11 -31.77 -19.24 -5.90
C LEU A 11 -31.64 -18.30 -7.10
N GLN A 12 -32.72 -18.05 -7.85
CA GLN A 12 -32.68 -17.29 -9.10
C GLN A 12 -33.86 -16.34 -9.26
N ASP A 13 -33.65 -15.24 -9.98
CA ASP A 13 -34.73 -14.34 -10.40
C ASP A 13 -35.55 -14.93 -11.58
N LYS A 14 -36.48 -14.12 -12.11
CA LYS A 14 -37.48 -14.59 -13.09
C LYS A 14 -36.89 -14.88 -14.47
N ASP A 15 -35.93 -14.08 -14.90
CA ASP A 15 -35.23 -14.20 -16.18
C ASP A 15 -33.93 -15.00 -16.09
N ASN A 16 -33.58 -15.48 -14.89
CA ASN A 16 -32.44 -16.34 -14.61
C ASN A 16 -31.09 -15.69 -14.95
N ASP A 17 -30.98 -14.38 -14.77
CA ASP A 17 -29.74 -13.64 -14.97
C ASP A 17 -29.10 -13.19 -13.64
N THR A 18 -29.86 -13.25 -12.54
CA THR A 18 -29.36 -13.00 -11.20
C THR A 18 -29.57 -14.25 -10.34
N LYS A 19 -28.46 -14.79 -9.81
CA LYS A 19 -28.47 -16.08 -9.11
C LYS A 19 -27.54 -16.12 -7.91
N ILE A 20 -27.87 -16.97 -6.95
CA ILE A 20 -26.93 -17.54 -5.98
C ILE A 20 -26.93 -19.04 -6.22
N GLN A 21 -25.79 -19.61 -6.61
CA GLN A 21 -25.70 -21.03 -7.00
C GLN A 21 -24.57 -21.73 -6.26
N VAL A 22 -24.80 -23.01 -5.92
CA VAL A 22 -23.85 -23.85 -5.16
C VAL A 22 -23.20 -24.96 -6.01
N GLU A 23 -23.72 -25.23 -7.20
CA GLU A 23 -23.22 -26.28 -8.08
C GLU A 23 -23.39 -25.86 -9.56
N GLU A 24 -22.29 -25.84 -10.33
CA GLU A 24 -22.32 -25.78 -11.81
C GLU A 24 -21.88 -27.11 -12.45
N SER A 25 -21.01 -27.84 -11.75
CA SER A 25 -20.70 -29.25 -12.02
C SER A 25 -20.67 -30.01 -10.68
N ALA A 26 -20.73 -31.34 -10.72
CA ALA A 26 -20.86 -32.12 -9.49
C ALA A 26 -19.61 -31.99 -8.60
N ASP A 27 -19.83 -31.73 -7.30
CA ASP A 27 -18.81 -31.76 -6.24
C ASP A 27 -17.78 -30.61 -6.37
N GLU A 28 -18.21 -29.45 -6.89
CA GLU A 28 -17.32 -28.29 -7.00
C GLU A 28 -17.06 -27.61 -5.65
N ASP A 29 -17.99 -27.75 -4.69
CA ASP A 29 -17.95 -27.12 -3.37
C ASP A 29 -17.76 -25.59 -3.43
N LYS A 30 -18.54 -24.89 -4.26
CA LYS A 30 -18.42 -23.43 -4.46
C LYS A 30 -19.74 -22.72 -4.21
N ILE A 31 -19.67 -21.46 -3.78
CA ILE A 31 -20.84 -20.56 -3.72
C ILE A 31 -20.60 -19.39 -4.66
N ARG A 32 -21.52 -19.13 -5.59
CA ARG A 32 -21.39 -18.05 -6.59
C ARG A 32 -22.54 -17.07 -6.49
N PHE A 33 -22.24 -15.82 -6.84
CA PHE A 33 -23.19 -14.73 -6.93
C PHE A 33 -23.13 -14.13 -8.33
N ASP A 34 -24.22 -14.28 -9.08
CA ASP A 34 -24.32 -13.83 -10.46
C ASP A 34 -25.27 -12.64 -10.56
N THR A 35 -24.94 -11.68 -11.41
CA THR A 35 -25.87 -10.60 -11.81
C THR A 35 -25.72 -10.28 -13.28
N ALA A 36 -26.85 -10.02 -13.94
CA ALA A 36 -26.90 -9.77 -15.38
C ALA A 36 -26.20 -10.86 -16.21
N GLY A 37 -26.36 -12.12 -15.80
CA GLY A 37 -25.85 -13.31 -16.48
C GLY A 37 -24.35 -13.57 -16.32
N ALA A 38 -23.67 -12.88 -15.40
CA ALA A 38 -22.24 -13.04 -15.16
C ALA A 38 -21.93 -13.25 -13.67
N GLU A 39 -21.02 -14.20 -13.38
CA GLU A 39 -20.46 -14.41 -12.05
C GLU A 39 -19.72 -13.15 -11.59
N ARG A 40 -20.11 -12.62 -10.43
CA ARG A 40 -19.53 -11.39 -9.83
C ARG A 40 -18.68 -11.69 -8.62
N MET A 41 -19.06 -12.68 -7.84
CA MET A 41 -18.35 -13.10 -6.63
C MET A 41 -18.44 -14.61 -6.48
N ILE A 42 -17.38 -15.21 -5.93
CA ILE A 42 -17.29 -16.63 -5.64
C ILE A 42 -16.67 -16.86 -4.26
N ILE A 43 -17.11 -17.90 -3.57
CA ILE A 43 -16.36 -18.57 -2.49
C ILE A 43 -15.96 -19.93 -3.04
N ASP A 44 -14.65 -20.18 -3.16
CA ASP A 44 -14.14 -21.44 -3.69
C ASP A 44 -14.12 -22.58 -2.64
N ASN A 45 -13.74 -23.78 -3.08
CA ASN A 45 -13.72 -24.99 -2.24
C ASN A 45 -12.67 -24.98 -1.12
N VAL A 46 -11.74 -24.02 -1.12
CA VAL A 46 -10.78 -23.82 -0.03
C VAL A 46 -11.13 -22.60 0.83
N GLY A 47 -12.24 -21.91 0.52
CA GLY A 47 -12.78 -20.79 1.27
C GLY A 47 -12.27 -19.41 0.84
N ASN A 48 -11.61 -19.29 -0.31
CA ASN A 48 -11.21 -17.99 -0.84
C ASN A 48 -12.40 -17.26 -1.46
N VAL A 49 -12.51 -15.96 -1.20
CA VAL A 49 -13.50 -15.07 -1.78
C VAL A 49 -12.90 -14.37 -3.00
N GLY A 50 -13.43 -14.64 -4.19
CA GLY A 50 -13.14 -13.88 -5.41
C GLY A 50 -14.21 -12.82 -5.69
N ILE A 51 -13.82 -11.64 -6.16
CA ILE A 51 -14.71 -10.62 -6.71
C ILE A 51 -14.18 -10.25 -8.11
N GLY A 52 -14.98 -10.51 -9.15
CA GLY A 52 -14.57 -10.32 -10.55
C GLY A 52 -13.59 -11.38 -11.09
N THR A 53 -13.49 -12.54 -10.42
CA THR A 53 -12.74 -13.72 -10.88
C THR A 53 -13.45 -15.00 -10.42
N SER A 54 -13.29 -16.08 -11.19
CA SER A 54 -13.75 -17.43 -10.85
C SER A 54 -12.65 -18.32 -10.24
N SER A 55 -11.41 -17.81 -10.18
CA SER A 55 -10.23 -18.53 -9.67
C SER A 55 -9.41 -17.62 -8.75
N PRO A 56 -9.91 -17.34 -7.52
CA PRO A 56 -9.19 -16.50 -6.57
C PRO A 56 -7.87 -17.17 -6.14
N GLY A 57 -6.76 -16.40 -6.17
CA GLY A 57 -5.43 -16.89 -5.75
C GLY A 57 -5.12 -16.69 -4.26
N THR A 58 -5.97 -15.96 -3.53
CA THR A 58 -5.81 -15.60 -2.12
C THR A 58 -7.18 -15.48 -1.44
N LEU A 59 -7.21 -15.50 -0.09
CA LEU A 59 -8.44 -15.48 0.71
C LEU A 59 -9.46 -14.40 0.32
N LEU A 60 -9.00 -13.20 -0.06
CA LEU A 60 -9.81 -12.19 -0.73
C LEU A 60 -9.06 -11.77 -1.99
N TYR A 61 -9.68 -11.93 -3.16
CA TYR A 61 -9.07 -11.62 -4.46
C TYR A 61 -10.01 -10.75 -5.29
N ILE A 62 -9.70 -9.47 -5.42
CA ILE A 62 -10.48 -8.50 -6.20
C ILE A 62 -9.80 -8.32 -7.56
N HIS A 63 -10.52 -8.59 -8.64
CA HIS A 63 -10.00 -8.63 -10.00
C HIS A 63 -10.90 -7.87 -10.99
N GLY A 64 -10.28 -7.21 -11.96
CA GLY A 64 -10.93 -6.44 -13.02
C GLY A 64 -9.95 -5.45 -13.66
N ASP A 65 -10.41 -4.65 -14.62
CA ASP A 65 -9.56 -3.67 -15.32
C ASP A 65 -9.14 -2.48 -14.44
N ALA A 66 -9.98 -2.13 -13.46
CA ALA A 66 -9.75 -1.03 -12.51
C ALA A 66 -10.27 -1.41 -11.10
N PRO A 67 -9.66 -2.39 -10.42
CA PRO A 67 -10.14 -2.85 -9.12
C PRO A 67 -9.84 -1.79 -8.05
N VAL A 68 -10.88 -1.31 -7.38
CA VAL A 68 -10.78 -0.36 -6.26
C VAL A 68 -11.53 -0.91 -5.05
N ALA A 69 -10.82 -1.03 -3.92
CA ALA A 69 -11.42 -1.36 -2.63
C ALA A 69 -11.55 -0.09 -1.78
N THR A 70 -12.78 0.23 -1.36
CA THR A 70 -13.07 1.43 -0.58
C THR A 70 -13.32 1.08 0.88
N VAL A 71 -12.52 1.66 1.79
CA VAL A 71 -12.76 1.60 3.24
C VAL A 71 -13.22 2.98 3.72
N ARG A 72 -14.54 3.13 3.90
CA ARG A 72 -15.17 4.42 4.23
C ARG A 72 -15.66 4.44 5.68
N ARG A 73 -15.50 5.58 6.35
CA ARG A 73 -16.18 5.89 7.62
C ARG A 73 -17.42 6.75 7.37
N ASP A 74 -18.39 6.65 8.28
CA ASP A 74 -19.60 7.50 8.27
C ASP A 74 -19.47 8.78 9.08
N ASN A 75 -18.38 8.93 9.85
CA ASN A 75 -18.10 10.13 10.63
C ASN A 75 -16.61 10.52 10.52
N ASN A 76 -16.34 11.74 10.96
CA ASN A 76 -15.00 12.34 10.93
C ASN A 76 -14.21 12.14 12.23
N ALA A 77 -14.85 11.58 13.27
CA ALA A 77 -14.26 11.35 14.58
C ALA A 77 -13.43 10.06 14.65
N ASP A 78 -13.74 9.06 13.84
CA ASP A 78 -13.10 7.74 13.90
C ASP A 78 -11.92 7.59 12.91
N THR A 79 -11.21 6.45 12.91
CA THR A 79 -10.12 6.11 11.97
C THR A 79 -10.55 5.00 10.99
N SER A 80 -10.23 5.09 9.68
CA SER A 80 -10.35 3.96 8.75
C SER A 80 -8.96 3.42 8.46
N ALA A 81 -8.81 2.10 8.50
CA ALA A 81 -7.51 1.48 8.35
C ALA A 81 -7.61 0.11 7.68
N ILE A 82 -6.55 -0.23 6.96
CA ILE A 82 -6.17 -1.61 6.69
C ILE A 82 -5.20 -2.00 7.81
N GLN A 83 -5.56 -3.01 8.61
CA GLN A 83 -4.76 -3.49 9.72
C GLN A 83 -4.07 -4.80 9.34
N PHE A 84 -2.81 -4.93 9.74
CA PHE A 84 -2.04 -6.16 9.62
C PHE A 84 -1.84 -6.72 11.02
N GLN A 85 -2.56 -7.80 11.31
CA GLN A 85 -2.57 -8.43 12.64
C GLN A 85 -1.75 -9.71 12.65
N GLY A 86 -1.05 -9.95 13.76
CA GLY A 86 -0.49 -11.24 14.14
C GLY A 86 -1.50 -12.09 14.92
N ALA A 87 -1.02 -13.19 15.50
CA ALA A 87 -1.84 -14.07 16.34
C ALA A 87 -2.46 -13.31 17.53
N ALA A 88 -3.54 -13.86 18.10
CA ALA A 88 -4.23 -13.29 19.27
C ALA A 88 -4.75 -11.83 19.11
N GLY A 89 -4.89 -11.35 17.87
CA GLY A 89 -5.44 -10.02 17.58
C GLY A 89 -4.43 -8.87 17.73
N TYR A 90 -3.13 -9.16 17.89
CA TYR A 90 -2.10 -8.13 17.94
C TYR A 90 -2.01 -7.40 16.60
N ILE A 91 -2.36 -6.11 16.54
CA ILE A 91 -2.06 -5.29 15.37
C ILE A 91 -0.55 -5.06 15.36
N GLY A 92 0.16 -5.49 14.32
CA GLY A 92 1.60 -5.26 14.15
C GLY A 92 1.91 -4.09 13.22
N ALA A 93 0.98 -3.78 12.30
CA ALA A 93 1.08 -2.63 11.41
C ALA A 93 -0.29 -2.13 10.91
N TYR A 94 -0.32 -0.91 10.36
CA TYR A 94 -1.49 -0.39 9.67
C TYR A 94 -1.13 0.56 8.52
N VAL A 95 -2.07 0.71 7.60
CA VAL A 95 -2.24 1.87 6.71
C VAL A 95 -3.54 2.55 7.12
N LYS A 96 -3.49 3.81 7.54
CA LYS A 96 -4.61 4.47 8.23
C LYS A 96 -4.86 5.87 7.71
N PHE A 97 -6.12 6.18 7.45
CA PHE A 97 -6.61 7.54 7.29
C PHE A 97 -7.00 8.10 8.66
N LEU A 98 -6.36 9.19 9.07
CA LEU A 98 -6.50 9.71 10.42
C LEU A 98 -7.83 10.46 10.62
N ALA A 99 -8.30 10.45 11.86
CA ALA A 99 -9.36 11.35 12.32
C ALA A 99 -8.79 12.77 12.43
N ASP A 100 -9.66 13.77 12.51
CA ASP A 100 -9.22 15.11 12.89
C ASP A 100 -8.86 15.17 14.38
N GLU A 101 -7.58 15.37 14.66
CA GLU A 101 -7.06 15.55 16.03
C GLU A 101 -7.41 16.93 16.62
N SER A 102 -7.90 17.89 15.80
CA SER A 102 -8.25 19.25 16.24
C SER A 102 -9.66 19.38 16.83
N GLY A 103 -10.48 18.32 16.77
CA GLY A 103 -11.85 18.33 17.28
C GLY A 103 -12.81 19.24 16.48
N SER A 104 -12.39 19.73 15.32
CA SER A 104 -13.16 20.69 14.49
C SER A 104 -14.22 20.02 13.59
N GLY A 105 -14.33 18.69 13.63
CA GLY A 105 -15.23 17.93 12.76
C GLY A 105 -14.74 17.84 11.30
N GLY A 106 -13.54 18.34 11.00
CA GLY A 106 -12.89 18.16 9.70
C GLY A 106 -12.33 16.75 9.54
N THR A 107 -11.71 16.44 8.41
CA THR A 107 -10.73 15.36 8.31
C THR A 107 -9.36 16.03 8.17
N ASN A 108 -8.34 15.54 8.88
CA ASN A 108 -6.98 16.06 8.68
C ASN A 108 -6.45 15.67 7.27
N ASN A 109 -7.12 14.72 6.61
CA ASN A 109 -6.73 14.12 5.34
C ASN A 109 -5.33 13.50 5.37
N ASP A 110 -4.84 13.20 6.58
CA ASP A 110 -3.54 12.61 6.79
C ASP A 110 -3.60 11.09 6.57
N LEU A 111 -2.60 10.60 5.84
CA LEU A 111 -2.29 9.18 5.71
C LEU A 111 -1.14 8.82 6.66
N ALA A 112 -1.36 7.82 7.50
CA ALA A 112 -0.37 7.35 8.45
C ALA A 112 -0.02 5.87 8.23
N LEU A 113 1.27 5.56 8.34
CA LEU A 113 1.82 4.21 8.37
C LEU A 113 2.37 3.95 9.77
N GLY A 114 1.91 2.88 10.41
CA GLY A 114 2.35 2.50 11.74
C GLY A 114 2.85 1.07 11.81
N THR A 115 3.87 0.83 12.63
CA THR A 115 4.44 -0.51 12.87
C THR A 115 5.02 -0.65 14.28
N GLY A 116 5.13 -1.88 14.78
CA GLY A 116 5.83 -2.23 16.02
C GLY A 116 5.07 -3.22 16.90
N ALA A 117 5.72 -3.74 17.94
CA ALA A 117 5.08 -4.61 18.94
C ALA A 117 3.96 -3.87 19.70
N THR A 118 4.22 -2.60 20.04
CA THR A 118 3.19 -1.60 20.30
C THR A 118 3.18 -0.68 19.09
N VAL A 119 2.11 -0.71 18.31
CA VAL A 119 2.07 0.02 17.06
C VAL A 119 2.16 1.52 17.33
N ALA A 120 3.17 2.14 16.73
CA ALA A 120 3.34 3.58 16.69
C ALA A 120 3.38 4.04 15.24
N GLU A 121 2.91 5.26 15.00
CA GLU A 121 3.08 5.93 13.72
C GLU A 121 4.57 6.11 13.40
N ARG A 122 4.97 5.70 12.20
CA ARG A 122 6.35 5.80 11.72
C ARG A 122 6.48 6.83 10.60
N VAL A 123 5.46 6.92 9.74
CA VAL A 123 5.42 7.85 8.61
C VAL A 123 4.04 8.50 8.56
N ARG A 124 4.00 9.80 8.28
CA ARG A 124 2.79 10.58 8.02
C ARG A 124 2.92 11.32 6.70
N ILE A 125 1.88 11.30 5.89
CA ILE A 125 1.68 12.26 4.79
C ILE A 125 0.49 13.10 5.19
N ARG A 126 0.70 14.41 5.33
CA ARG A 126 -0.36 15.31 5.72
C ARG A 126 -1.29 15.66 4.56
N GLY A 127 -2.49 16.11 4.86
CA GLY A 127 -3.42 16.65 3.86
C GLY A 127 -2.87 17.84 3.05
N ASP A 128 -1.85 18.54 3.57
CA ASP A 128 -1.12 19.62 2.87
C ASP A 128 0.09 19.14 2.05
N GLY A 129 0.34 17.82 2.00
CA GLY A 129 1.40 17.20 1.19
C GLY A 129 2.70 16.91 1.93
N LYS A 130 2.89 17.42 3.15
CA LYS A 130 4.14 17.23 3.89
C LYS A 130 4.32 15.80 4.39
N VAL A 131 5.53 15.27 4.27
CA VAL A 131 5.91 13.93 4.70
C VAL A 131 6.77 14.00 5.97
N GLY A 132 6.30 13.37 7.05
CA GLY A 132 7.02 13.19 8.30
C GLY A 132 7.51 11.74 8.46
N ILE A 133 8.76 11.54 8.86
CA ILE A 133 9.30 10.26 9.31
C ILE A 133 9.68 10.41 10.78
N GLY A 134 9.06 9.63 11.66
CA GLY A 134 9.24 9.73 13.11
C GLY A 134 8.62 10.98 13.76
N THR A 135 7.77 11.71 13.04
CA THR A 135 7.06 12.91 13.53
C THR A 135 5.67 13.01 12.93
N THR A 136 4.71 13.42 13.76
CA THR A 136 3.31 13.67 13.37
C THR A 136 3.09 15.11 12.87
N SER A 137 4.05 15.99 13.08
CA SER A 137 4.00 17.42 12.72
C SER A 137 5.21 17.81 11.87
N PRO A 138 5.30 17.34 10.61
CA PRO A 138 6.35 17.79 9.70
C PRO A 138 6.32 19.32 9.53
N ALA A 139 7.46 19.98 9.77
CA ALA A 139 7.58 21.44 9.63
C ALA A 139 7.88 21.84 8.18
N THR A 140 8.53 20.95 7.44
CA THR A 140 8.98 21.08 6.05
C THR A 140 8.34 20.00 5.16
N GLU A 141 8.49 20.12 3.84
CA GLU A 141 7.97 19.14 2.85
C GLU A 141 8.39 17.70 3.16
N LEU A 142 9.65 17.49 3.53
CA LEU A 142 10.15 16.25 4.11
C LEU A 142 10.78 16.59 5.47
N HIS A 143 10.29 15.98 6.55
CA HIS A 143 10.83 16.14 7.90
C HIS A 143 11.14 14.76 8.49
N ILE A 144 12.43 14.48 8.68
CA ILE A 144 12.92 13.28 9.38
C ILE A 144 13.26 13.69 10.81
N ASN A 145 12.52 13.17 11.79
CA ASN A 145 12.83 13.32 13.20
C ASN A 145 13.80 12.21 13.62
N GLY A 146 15.07 12.38 13.24
CA GLY A 146 16.14 11.40 13.42
C GLY A 146 17.30 11.67 12.46
N SER A 147 18.25 10.75 12.41
CA SER A 147 19.40 10.86 11.50
C SER A 147 19.07 10.34 10.10
N LEU A 148 19.51 11.07 9.07
CA LEU A 148 19.60 10.56 7.70
C LEU A 148 20.97 9.87 7.53
N THR A 149 20.96 8.60 7.12
CA THR A 149 22.18 7.83 6.86
C THR A 149 22.28 7.56 5.36
N PHE A 150 23.43 7.89 4.78
CA PHE A 150 23.78 7.47 3.43
C PHE A 150 24.56 6.16 3.52
N THR A 151 24.36 5.29 2.53
CA THR A 151 25.17 4.07 2.37
C THR A 151 25.93 4.18 1.06
N GLU A 152 27.12 3.61 1.02
CA GLU A 152 27.95 3.60 -0.18
C GLU A 152 27.19 2.96 -1.33
N ARG A 153 27.22 3.64 -2.48
CA ARG A 153 26.58 3.14 -3.69
C ARG A 153 27.52 2.20 -4.41
N SER A 154 27.02 1.11 -4.99
CA SER A 154 27.82 0.23 -5.86
C SER A 154 28.34 0.91 -7.13
N SER A 155 27.80 2.09 -7.46
CA SER A 155 28.34 2.98 -8.49
C SER A 155 27.85 4.42 -8.27
N ASP A 156 28.63 5.36 -8.80
CA ASP A 156 28.22 6.76 -8.87
C ASP A 156 26.88 6.97 -9.57
N PRO A 157 26.08 7.95 -9.13
CA PRO A 157 24.85 8.32 -9.81
C PRO A 157 25.16 8.97 -11.17
N ALA A 158 24.29 8.73 -12.14
CA ALA A 158 24.26 9.48 -13.40
C ALA A 158 24.05 10.99 -13.14
N ASN A 159 24.31 11.81 -14.16
CA ASN A 159 24.03 13.25 -14.05
C ASN A 159 22.53 13.46 -13.80
N PRO A 160 22.13 14.23 -12.77
CA PRO A 160 20.73 14.53 -12.54
C PRO A 160 20.16 15.35 -13.70
N ALA A 161 18.83 15.31 -13.88
CA ALA A 161 18.16 16.21 -14.81
C ALA A 161 18.36 17.68 -14.41
N GLU A 162 18.17 18.59 -15.38
CA GLU A 162 18.23 20.03 -15.16
C GLU A 162 17.35 20.47 -13.97
N GLY A 163 17.93 21.27 -13.06
CA GLY A 163 17.27 21.74 -11.85
C GLY A 163 17.39 20.81 -10.64
N ASN A 164 18.02 19.64 -10.79
CA ASN A 164 18.11 18.64 -9.72
C ASN A 164 19.55 18.46 -9.20
N CYS A 165 19.65 17.92 -7.98
CA CYS A 165 20.89 17.47 -7.38
C CYS A 165 20.78 16.04 -6.83
N VAL A 166 21.92 15.39 -6.66
CA VAL A 166 22.07 14.10 -5.98
C VAL A 166 23.19 14.20 -4.96
N LEU A 167 22.93 13.77 -3.73
CA LEU A 167 23.89 13.57 -2.66
C LEU A 167 24.09 12.06 -2.45
N TRP A 168 25.33 11.58 -2.39
CA TRP A 168 25.63 10.16 -2.18
C TRP A 168 26.94 9.92 -1.45
N MET A 169 27.17 8.67 -1.04
CA MET A 169 28.48 8.16 -0.63
C MET A 169 29.12 7.37 -1.77
N SER A 170 30.31 7.78 -2.19
CA SER A 170 31.07 7.15 -3.29
C SER A 170 31.69 5.82 -2.85
N ASN A 171 31.91 4.94 -3.82
CA ASN A 171 32.67 3.69 -3.66
C ASN A 171 34.03 3.71 -4.37
N GLY A 172 34.51 4.90 -4.74
CA GLY A 172 35.80 5.07 -5.44
C GLY A 172 35.82 4.65 -6.91
N SER A 173 34.72 4.15 -7.48
CA SER A 173 34.69 3.71 -8.90
C SER A 173 34.49 4.84 -9.92
N GLY A 174 34.48 6.10 -9.47
CA GLY A 174 34.20 7.28 -10.30
C GLY A 174 34.69 8.59 -9.69
N SER A 175 33.76 9.45 -9.30
CA SER A 175 34.02 10.73 -8.67
C SER A 175 34.23 10.54 -7.16
N GLY A 176 35.31 11.10 -6.64
CA GLY A 176 35.68 10.91 -5.25
C GLY A 176 36.19 9.50 -4.97
N ASP A 177 36.81 9.35 -3.80
CA ASP A 177 37.35 8.09 -3.33
C ASP A 177 36.30 7.29 -2.55
N ASP A 178 36.64 6.08 -2.13
CA ASP A 178 35.79 5.22 -1.32
C ASP A 178 35.45 5.88 0.03
N GLY A 179 34.15 5.99 0.33
CA GLY A 179 33.66 6.65 1.55
C GLY A 179 33.42 8.16 1.44
N ASP A 180 33.79 8.81 0.33
CA ASP A 180 33.53 10.24 0.14
C ASP A 180 32.04 10.56 0.12
N ILE A 181 31.66 11.67 0.76
CA ILE A 181 30.33 12.25 0.58
C ILE A 181 30.39 13.22 -0.58
N MET A 182 29.61 12.94 -1.61
CA MET A 182 29.63 13.64 -2.89
C MET A 182 28.29 14.31 -3.16
N ILE A 183 28.32 15.47 -3.82
CA ILE A 183 27.13 16.10 -4.40
C ILE A 183 27.32 16.38 -5.88
N LYS A 184 26.27 16.18 -6.66
CA LYS A 184 26.23 16.44 -8.10
C LYS A 184 25.00 17.27 -8.41
N ILE A 185 25.18 18.36 -9.14
CA ILE A 185 24.12 19.32 -9.46
C ILE A 185 24.13 19.57 -10.96
N THR A 186 22.97 19.49 -11.61
CA THR A 186 22.80 19.89 -13.01
C THR A 186 21.92 21.13 -13.07
N ALA A 187 22.50 22.25 -13.53
CA ALA A 187 21.78 23.50 -13.71
C ALA A 187 22.48 24.37 -14.78
N GLY A 188 21.71 25.11 -15.55
CA GLY A 188 22.19 25.93 -16.66
C GLY A 188 22.77 25.10 -17.81
N GLY A 189 22.30 23.87 -18.02
CA GLY A 189 22.82 22.98 -19.06
C GLY A 189 24.21 22.39 -18.77
N SER A 190 24.69 22.54 -17.53
CA SER A 190 25.98 22.01 -17.08
C SER A 190 25.80 21.16 -15.82
N THR A 191 26.63 20.14 -15.66
CA THR A 191 26.69 19.33 -14.44
C THR A 191 27.99 19.59 -13.70
N LYS A 192 27.91 19.76 -12.38
CA LYS A 192 29.08 19.86 -11.49
C LYS A 192 29.02 18.77 -10.45
N THR A 193 30.18 18.16 -10.17
CA THR A 193 30.38 17.19 -9.09
C THR A 193 31.35 17.78 -8.08
N VAL A 194 31.06 17.63 -6.79
CA VAL A 194 31.85 18.18 -5.69
C VAL A 194 31.95 17.15 -4.57
N THR A 195 33.14 16.98 -4.01
CA THR A 195 33.35 16.27 -2.74
C THR A 195 32.97 17.22 -1.60
N LEU A 196 31.96 16.84 -0.82
CA LEU A 196 31.55 17.57 0.39
C LEU A 196 32.36 17.14 1.60
N VAL A 197 32.65 15.85 1.71
CA VAL A 197 33.52 15.26 2.72
C VAL A 197 34.44 14.29 2.02
N ASP A 198 35.73 14.51 2.18
CA ASP A 198 36.81 13.69 1.65
C ASP A 198 37.28 12.73 2.75
N PHE A 199 37.20 11.43 2.47
CA PHE A 199 37.61 10.35 3.37
C PHE A 199 38.84 9.59 2.86
N SER A 200 39.49 10.11 1.81
CA SER A 200 40.71 9.55 1.25
C SER A 200 41.84 9.55 2.27
N SER A 201 42.69 8.51 2.27
CA SER A 201 43.95 8.56 3.01
C SER A 201 44.88 9.59 2.37
N SER A 202 45.29 10.60 3.14
CA SER A 202 46.24 11.65 2.74
C SER A 202 47.50 11.13 2.05
#